data_AF-A0A959XR30-F1
#
_entry.id   AF-A0A959XR30-F1
#
_cell.length_a   1.000
_cell.length_b   1.000
_cell.length_c   1.000
_cell.angle_alpha   90.00
_cell.angle_beta   90.00
_cell.angle_gamma   90.00
#
_symmetry.space_group_name_H-M   'P 1'
#
loop_
_entity.id
_entity.type
_entity.pdbx_description
1 polymer ?
#
loop_
_entity_poly.entity_id
_entity_poly.type
_entity_poly.pdbx_seq_one_letter_code
_entity_poly.pdbx_strand_id
1 'polypeptide(L)'
;MLRTILLSTLLGISLASSAQTIYRITNVTITEKDQVTQGQDAMAEIRGAEGTDRVIIHAGNGVELRSKVKVSTQNVKRSSVKSSAVNAIFEIDLKLDGQKDNRRVEKIYYMDQERKSHFKEKFVFKNGNQVRVVTVEFDGSLE
;
A
#
# COMPACT_ATOMS: atom_id res chain seq x y z
N MET A 1 -22.23 10.44 57.20
CA MET A 1 -22.35 9.45 56.11
C MET A 1 -22.73 10.15 54.80
N LEU A 2 -21.77 10.84 54.15
CA LEU A 2 -22.05 11.55 52.88
C LEU A 2 -20.75 11.90 52.13
N ARG A 3 -19.83 10.93 51.96
CA ARG A 3 -18.51 11.24 51.36
C ARG A 3 -17.90 10.17 50.45
N THR A 4 -18.64 9.12 50.10
CA THR A 4 -18.08 7.93 49.43
C THR A 4 -18.76 7.52 48.13
N ILE A 5 -19.66 8.33 47.56
CA ILE A 5 -20.43 7.94 46.35
C ILE A 5 -19.97 8.70 45.09
N LEU A 6 -18.90 9.51 45.15
CA LEU A 6 -18.44 10.30 43.98
C LEU A 6 -17.22 9.72 43.24
N LEU A 7 -16.80 8.49 43.52
CA LEU A 7 -15.54 7.92 43.01
C LEU A 7 -15.70 6.67 42.12
N SER A 8 -16.87 6.46 41.52
CA SER A 8 -17.17 5.23 40.75
C SER A 8 -17.49 5.44 39.26
N THR A 9 -17.31 6.65 38.71
CA THR A 9 -17.62 6.97 37.30
C THR A 9 -16.40 7.33 36.43
N LEU A 10 -15.18 6.93 36.81
CA LEU A 10 -13.96 7.26 36.05
C LEU A 10 -13.18 6.06 35.48
N LEU A 11 -13.80 4.89 35.33
CA LEU A 11 -13.15 3.71 34.74
C LEU A 11 -14.06 3.10 33.67
N GLY A 12 -13.83 3.46 32.42
CA GLY A 12 -14.58 2.84 31.31
C GLY A 12 -14.25 3.35 29.91
N ILE A 13 -13.39 4.34 29.75
CA ILE A 13 -12.88 4.74 28.43
C ILE A 13 -11.51 4.09 28.23
N SER A 14 -11.48 2.76 28.23
CA SER A 14 -10.36 2.03 27.61
C SER A 14 -10.48 2.29 26.12
N LEU A 15 -9.73 3.28 25.63
CA LEU A 15 -9.52 3.57 24.23
C LEU A 15 -9.21 2.26 23.51
N ALA A 16 -10.16 1.77 22.72
CA ALA A 16 -9.90 0.75 21.71
C ALA A 16 -8.97 1.40 20.68
N SER A 17 -7.66 1.36 20.96
CA SER A 17 -6.63 1.62 19.98
C SER A 17 -6.73 0.51 18.94
N SER A 18 -7.53 0.75 17.90
CA SER A 18 -7.40 -0.02 16.66
C SER A 18 -6.03 0.31 16.11
N ALA A 19 -5.09 -0.62 16.18
CA ALA A 19 -3.82 -0.52 15.47
C ALA A 19 -4.13 -0.20 14.00
N GLN A 20 -3.80 1.00 13.56
CA GLN A 20 -4.02 1.46 12.20
C GLN A 20 -2.93 0.86 11.33
N THR A 21 -3.30 0.03 10.37
CA THR A 21 -2.32 -0.52 9.42
C THR A 21 -1.85 0.60 8.49
N ILE A 22 -0.55 0.70 8.28
CA ILE A 22 0.10 1.69 7.43
C ILE A 22 0.73 0.94 6.27
N TYR A 23 0.50 1.43 5.06
CA TYR A 23 1.26 1.04 3.88
C TYR A 23 2.30 2.09 3.59
N ARG A 24 3.56 1.71 3.69
CA ARG A 24 4.72 2.57 3.42
C ARG A 24 5.37 2.16 2.10
N ILE A 25 5.75 3.14 1.32
CA ILE A 25 6.42 3.02 0.03
C ILE A 25 7.75 3.74 0.13
N THR A 26 8.85 3.06 -0.21
CA THR A 26 10.20 3.62 -0.16
C THR A 26 11.01 3.24 -1.39
N ASN A 27 12.14 3.90 -1.60
CA ASN A 27 13.13 3.56 -2.65
C ASN A 27 12.53 3.57 -4.06
N VAL A 28 11.67 4.56 -4.32
CA VAL A 28 10.93 4.62 -5.58
C VAL A 28 11.86 5.08 -6.70
N THR A 29 11.95 4.27 -7.75
CA THR A 29 12.71 4.57 -8.96
C THR A 29 11.83 4.39 -10.19
N ILE A 30 11.92 5.34 -11.11
CA ILE A 30 11.24 5.32 -12.40
C ILE A 30 12.32 5.40 -13.47
N THR A 31 12.48 4.32 -14.22
CA THR A 31 13.49 4.19 -15.26
C THR A 31 12.81 4.22 -16.62
N GLU A 32 13.22 5.17 -17.46
CA GLU A 32 12.84 5.23 -18.86
C GLU A 32 14.10 5.36 -19.72
N LYS A 33 14.32 4.38 -20.61
CA LYS A 33 15.58 4.23 -21.35
C LYS A 33 16.77 4.21 -20.38
N ASP A 34 17.69 5.15 -20.47
CA ASP A 34 18.88 5.28 -19.60
C ASP A 34 18.70 6.32 -18.49
N GLN A 35 17.52 6.94 -18.39
CA GLN A 35 17.23 7.96 -17.39
C GLN A 35 16.53 7.32 -16.18
N VAL A 36 17.09 7.55 -14.99
CA VAL A 36 16.50 7.12 -13.72
C VAL A 36 16.04 8.36 -12.97
N THR A 37 14.75 8.40 -12.68
CA THR A 37 14.11 9.44 -11.87
C THR A 37 13.75 8.86 -10.52
N GLN A 38 14.11 9.57 -9.44
CA GLN A 38 13.70 9.20 -8.09
C GLN A 38 12.26 9.67 -7.84
N GLY A 39 11.44 8.78 -7.29
CA GLY A 39 10.11 9.10 -6.79
C GLY A 39 10.15 9.64 -5.36
N GLN A 40 8.97 9.91 -4.81
CA GLN A 40 8.82 10.29 -3.40
C GLN A 40 8.43 9.07 -2.59
N ASP A 41 9.04 8.93 -1.42
CA ASP A 41 8.54 8.01 -0.40
C ASP A 41 7.14 8.45 0.02
N ALA A 42 6.27 7.48 0.26
CA ALA A 42 4.87 7.76 0.52
C ALA A 42 4.32 6.84 1.60
N MET A 43 3.31 7.33 2.31
CA MET A 43 2.61 6.56 3.34
C MET A 43 1.11 6.68 3.14
N ALA A 44 0.42 5.56 3.34
CA ALA A 44 -1.00 5.39 3.16
C ALA A 44 -1.58 4.75 4.42
N GLU A 45 -2.57 5.39 5.04
CA GLU A 45 -3.32 4.77 6.12
C GLU A 45 -4.30 3.74 5.55
N ILE A 46 -4.37 2.55 6.11
CA ILE A 46 -5.37 1.54 5.73
C ILE A 46 -6.53 1.63 6.72
N ARG A 47 -7.72 1.94 6.20
CA ARG A 47 -8.95 2.04 6.98
C ARG A 47 -9.82 0.83 6.66
N GLY A 48 -9.81 -0.16 7.55
CA GLY A 48 -10.50 -1.42 7.34
C GLY A 48 -9.78 -2.31 6.31
N ALA A 49 -10.51 -2.86 5.34
CA ALA A 49 -9.95 -3.74 4.31
C ALA A 49 -9.36 -2.97 3.09
N GLU A 50 -9.36 -1.64 3.12
CA GLU A 50 -8.89 -0.80 2.03
C GLU A 50 -7.89 0.25 2.51
N GLY A 51 -6.81 0.42 1.74
CA GLY A 51 -5.91 1.57 1.87
C GLY A 51 -6.64 2.89 1.63
N THR A 52 -6.03 4.00 2.03
CA THR A 52 -6.41 5.35 1.60
C THR A 52 -6.58 5.40 0.08
N ASP A 53 -7.31 6.41 -0.39
CA ASP A 53 -7.36 6.70 -1.82
C ASP A 53 -5.94 6.77 -2.41
N ARG A 54 -5.81 6.46 -3.69
CA ARG A 54 -4.54 6.23 -4.38
C ARG A 54 -3.50 7.28 -3.98
N VAL A 55 -2.40 6.83 -3.38
CA VAL A 55 -1.32 7.71 -2.96
C VAL A 55 -0.43 7.99 -4.17
N ILE A 56 -0.15 9.27 -4.39
CA ILE A 56 0.73 9.73 -5.45
C ILE A 56 2.17 9.52 -4.99
N ILE A 57 2.93 8.75 -5.76
CA ILE A 57 4.34 8.44 -5.49
C ILE A 57 5.25 9.34 -6.33
N HIS A 58 4.80 9.70 -7.53
CA HIS A 58 5.52 10.63 -8.40
C HIS A 58 4.52 11.38 -9.28
N ALA A 59 4.76 12.67 -9.47
CA ALA A 59 4.06 13.49 -10.45
C ALA A 59 5.04 14.53 -11.02
N GLY A 60 5.38 14.40 -12.30
CA GLY A 60 6.34 15.28 -12.96
C GLY A 60 6.60 14.86 -14.40
N ASN A 61 6.99 15.82 -15.26
CA ASN A 61 7.43 15.56 -16.64
C ASN A 61 6.47 14.68 -17.48
N GLY A 62 5.15 14.83 -17.28
CA GLY A 62 4.14 14.03 -17.99
C GLY A 62 3.95 12.61 -17.47
N VAL A 63 4.68 12.21 -16.42
CA VAL A 63 4.58 10.94 -15.70
C VAL A 63 3.82 11.16 -14.39
N GLU A 64 2.84 10.32 -14.12
CA GLU A 64 2.16 10.27 -12.83
C GLU A 64 2.03 8.82 -12.37
N LEU A 65 2.67 8.51 -11.24
CA LEU A 65 2.66 7.20 -10.60
C LEU A 65 1.83 7.27 -9.32
N ARG A 66 0.83 6.40 -9.21
CA ARG A 66 0.04 6.23 -7.99
C ARG A 66 0.01 4.78 -7.56
N SER A 67 -0.10 4.54 -6.27
CA SER A 67 -0.33 3.20 -5.71
C SER A 67 -1.51 3.17 -4.76
N LYS A 68 -2.24 2.06 -4.77
CA LYS A 68 -3.27 1.72 -3.78
C LYS A 68 -3.00 0.31 -3.28
N VAL A 69 -3.26 0.08 -2.00
CA VAL A 69 -3.29 -1.26 -1.42
C VAL A 69 -4.69 -1.60 -0.94
N LYS A 70 -5.10 -2.84 -1.11
CA LYS A 70 -6.28 -3.44 -0.49
C LYS A 70 -5.82 -4.62 0.35
N VAL A 71 -6.25 -4.71 1.60
CA VAL A 71 -5.80 -5.73 2.54
C VAL A 71 -7.00 -6.52 3.02
N SER A 72 -6.92 -7.84 2.95
CA SER A 72 -7.96 -8.73 3.47
C SER A 72 -7.33 -9.83 4.32
N THR A 73 -7.91 -10.08 5.49
CA THR A 73 -7.52 -11.18 6.36
C THR A 73 -8.44 -12.36 6.12
N GLN A 74 -7.88 -13.55 5.86
CA GLN A 74 -8.67 -14.77 5.77
C GLN A 74 -8.63 -15.49 7.10
N ASN A 75 -9.79 -15.58 7.76
CA ASN A 75 -9.94 -16.33 9.00
C ASN A 75 -10.58 -17.69 8.69
N VAL A 76 -9.77 -18.65 8.22
CA VAL A 76 -10.26 -19.99 7.84
C VAL A 76 -10.15 -20.95 9.03
N LYS A 77 -11.26 -21.60 9.42
CA LYS A 77 -11.34 -22.56 10.54
C LYS A 77 -10.48 -23.83 10.41
N ARG A 78 -9.78 -24.05 9.29
CA ARG A 78 -8.93 -25.23 9.04
C ARG A 78 -7.47 -24.79 9.00
N SER A 79 -6.68 -25.23 9.98
CA SER A 79 -5.25 -24.94 10.20
C SER A 79 -4.93 -23.55 10.78
N SER A 80 -4.33 -23.55 11.98
CA SER A 80 -3.88 -22.36 12.73
C SER A 80 -2.85 -21.50 12.00
N VAL A 81 -2.16 -22.06 10.99
CA VAL A 81 -1.12 -21.35 10.21
C VAL A 81 -1.73 -20.56 9.05
N LYS A 82 -2.86 -21.04 8.51
CA LYS A 82 -3.61 -20.34 7.44
C LYS A 82 -4.68 -19.40 7.97
N SER A 83 -5.08 -19.54 9.23
CA SER A 83 -6.13 -18.73 9.87
C SER A 83 -5.75 -17.26 10.10
N SER A 84 -4.58 -16.81 9.65
CA SER A 84 -4.11 -15.44 9.86
C SER A 84 -3.28 -14.89 8.70
N ALA A 85 -3.44 -15.47 7.50
CA ALA A 85 -2.81 -14.93 6.31
C ALA A 85 -3.39 -13.56 5.97
N VAL A 86 -2.50 -12.63 5.63
CA VAL A 86 -2.84 -11.29 5.15
C VAL A 86 -2.68 -11.29 3.64
N ASN A 87 -3.78 -11.16 2.91
CA ASN A 87 -3.76 -10.99 1.46
C ASN A 87 -3.76 -9.50 1.14
N ALA A 88 -2.71 -9.03 0.47
CA ALA A 88 -2.57 -7.67 0.02
C ALA A 88 -2.59 -7.62 -1.50
N ILE A 89 -3.46 -6.77 -2.05
CA ILE A 89 -3.54 -6.47 -3.47
C ILE A 89 -3.01 -5.05 -3.66
N PHE A 90 -1.91 -4.94 -4.39
CA PHE A 90 -1.28 -3.68 -4.76
C PHE A 90 -1.71 -3.33 -6.17
N GLU A 91 -2.29 -2.14 -6.34
CA GLU A 91 -2.65 -1.55 -7.63
C GLU A 91 -1.68 -0.40 -7.92
N ILE A 92 -0.88 -0.54 -8.98
CA ILE A 92 0.12 0.43 -9.42
C ILE A 92 -0.40 1.06 -10.70
N ASP A 93 -0.77 2.32 -10.63
CA ASP A 93 -1.26 3.11 -11.74
C ASP A 93 -0.14 3.99 -12.29
N LEU A 94 0.16 3.85 -13.58
CA LEU A 94 1.08 4.74 -14.27
C LEU A 94 0.33 5.47 -15.38
N LYS A 95 0.42 6.80 -15.36
CA LYS A 95 -0.06 7.67 -16.43
C LYS A 95 1.14 8.33 -17.11
N LEU A 96 1.15 8.27 -18.45
CA LEU A 96 2.19 8.83 -19.30
C LEU A 96 1.53 9.56 -20.47
N ASP A 97 1.78 10.86 -20.61
CA ASP A 97 1.23 11.69 -21.70
C ASP A 97 -0.29 11.55 -21.91
N GLY A 98 -1.05 11.36 -20.83
CA GLY A 98 -2.50 11.17 -20.88
C GLY A 98 -2.98 9.73 -21.12
N GLN A 99 -2.09 8.80 -21.47
CA GLN A 99 -2.39 7.36 -21.47
C GLN A 99 -2.22 6.79 -20.07
N LYS A 100 -3.01 5.78 -19.71
CA LYS A 100 -2.94 5.10 -18.41
C LYS A 100 -2.77 3.60 -18.60
N ASP A 101 -1.88 3.00 -17.82
CA ASP A 101 -1.76 1.55 -17.65
C ASP A 101 -1.78 1.21 -16.13
N ASN A 102 -2.23 0.01 -15.79
CA ASN A 102 -2.37 -0.46 -14.41
C ASN A 102 -1.74 -1.84 -14.25
N ARG A 103 -1.00 -2.03 -13.16
CA ARG A 103 -0.51 -3.34 -12.73
C ARG A 103 -1.15 -3.69 -11.40
N ARG A 104 -1.62 -4.93 -11.30
CA ARG A 104 -2.16 -5.48 -10.06
C ARG A 104 -1.28 -6.63 -9.62
N VAL A 105 -0.73 -6.52 -8.41
CA VAL A 105 0.13 -7.54 -7.79
C VAL A 105 -0.54 -8.02 -6.52
N GLU A 106 -0.72 -9.33 -6.39
CA GLU A 106 -1.26 -9.96 -5.18
C GLU A 106 -0.12 -10.62 -4.39
N LYS A 107 -0.09 -10.35 -3.09
CA LYS A 107 0.85 -10.95 -2.13
C LYS A 107 0.08 -11.52 -0.95
N ILE A 108 0.51 -12.70 -0.52
CA ILE A 108 -0.03 -13.38 0.65
C ILE A 108 1.10 -13.43 1.67
N TYR A 109 0.92 -12.74 2.79
CA TYR A 109 1.86 -12.78 3.91
C TYR A 109 1.35 -13.75 4.97
N TYR A 110 2.20 -14.69 5.36
CA TYR A 110 1.94 -15.60 6.46
C TYR A 110 2.49 -15.03 7.78
N MET A 111 1.99 -15.54 8.90
CA MET A 111 2.19 -15.00 10.26
C MET A 111 3.58 -14.42 10.55
N ASP A 112 4.62 -15.22 10.39
CA ASP A 112 5.98 -14.87 10.84
C ASP A 112 6.80 -14.14 9.77
N GLN A 113 6.17 -13.81 8.63
CA GLN A 113 6.86 -13.14 7.53
C GLN A 113 6.81 -11.63 7.71
N GLU A 114 7.96 -10.98 7.49
CA GLU A 114 7.98 -9.54 7.29
C GLU A 114 7.05 -9.19 6.13
N ARG A 115 6.12 -8.26 6.36
CA ARG A 115 5.15 -7.80 5.36
C ARG A 115 5.77 -6.78 4.42
N LYS A 116 6.94 -7.11 3.89
CA LYS A 116 7.71 -6.30 2.95
C LYS A 116 7.69 -6.95 1.58
N SER A 117 7.68 -6.13 0.54
CA SER A 117 7.73 -6.62 -0.83
C SER A 117 8.43 -5.61 -1.73
N HIS A 118 9.29 -6.13 -2.57
CA HIS A 118 9.90 -5.39 -3.65
C HIS A 118 9.04 -5.53 -4.90
N PHE A 119 8.74 -4.41 -5.55
CA PHE A 119 7.95 -4.35 -6.78
C PHE A 119 8.84 -3.83 -7.90
N LYS A 120 8.80 -4.50 -9.05
CA LYS A 120 9.50 -4.09 -10.27
C LYS A 120 8.60 -4.37 -11.45
N GLU A 121 7.92 -3.33 -11.92
CA GLU A 121 6.87 -3.44 -12.92
C GLU A 121 7.22 -2.67 -14.19
N LYS A 122 6.94 -3.28 -15.34
CA LYS A 122 7.20 -2.69 -16.65
C LYS A 122 5.89 -2.28 -17.32
N PHE A 123 5.83 -1.01 -17.71
CA PHE A 123 4.74 -0.39 -18.43
C PHE A 123 5.19 -0.08 -19.86
N VAL A 124 4.33 -0.39 -20.82
CA VAL A 124 4.64 -0.21 -22.24
C VAL A 124 3.56 0.65 -22.87
N PHE A 125 3.94 1.86 -23.26
CA PHE A 125 3.06 2.80 -23.94
C PHE A 125 3.43 2.88 -25.40
N LYS A 126 2.43 2.82 -26.28
CA LYS A 126 2.61 2.93 -27.72
C LYS A 126 1.96 4.21 -28.21
N ASN A 127 2.71 5.02 -28.94
CA ASN A 127 2.20 6.20 -29.61
C ASN A 127 2.67 6.17 -31.08
N GLY A 128 1.79 5.69 -31.97
CA GLY A 128 2.15 5.39 -33.36
C GLY A 128 3.30 4.38 -33.44
N ASN A 129 4.39 4.76 -34.10
CA ASN A 129 5.58 3.92 -34.26
C ASN A 129 6.54 4.00 -33.06
N GLN A 130 6.29 4.89 -32.10
CA GLN A 130 7.14 5.04 -30.92
C GLN A 130 6.63 4.16 -29.78
N VAL A 131 7.54 3.35 -29.21
CA VAL A 131 7.28 2.53 -28.03
C VAL A 131 8.09 3.09 -26.87
N ARG A 132 7.41 3.51 -25.80
CA ARG A 132 8.02 3.94 -24.55
C ARG A 132 7.88 2.82 -23.53
N VAL A 133 8.99 2.45 -22.91
CA VAL A 133 9.03 1.44 -21.86
C VAL A 133 9.45 2.15 -20.57
N VAL A 134 8.57 2.13 -19.59
CA VAL A 134 8.82 2.70 -18.27
C VAL A 134 8.86 1.56 -17.27
N THR A 135 9.96 1.46 -16.52
CA THR A 135 10.10 0.50 -15.43
C THR A 135 9.96 1.25 -14.12
N VAL A 136 9.04 0.80 -13.28
CA VAL A 136 8.80 1.36 -11.95
C VAL A 136 9.25 0.33 -10.93
N GLU A 137 10.07 0.76 -9.99
CA GLU A 137 10.60 -0.10 -8.94
C GLU A 137 10.50 0.60 -7.59
N PHE A 138 10.02 -0.10 -6.56
CA PHE A 138 9.89 0.43 -5.20
C PHE A 138 9.75 -0.70 -4.18
N ASP A 139 10.01 -0.38 -2.92
CA ASP A 139 9.75 -1.26 -1.78
C ASP A 139 8.44 -0.85 -1.09
N GLY A 140 7.62 -1.83 -0.74
CA GLY A 140 6.41 -1.63 0.04
C GLY A 140 6.44 -2.40 1.34
N SER A 141 6.02 -1.78 2.45
CA SER A 141 5.82 -2.44 3.75
C SER A 141 4.40 -2.21 4.29
N LEU A 142 3.82 -3.24 4.91
CA LEU A 142 2.58 -3.15 5.69
C LEU A 142 2.94 -3.23 7.19
N GLU A 143 2.75 -2.12 7.90
CA GLU A 143 3.07 -1.92 9.32
C GLU A 143 1.80 -1.80 10.17
#